data_AF-A0A957PD25-F1
#
_entry.id   AF-A0A957PD25-F1
#
_cell.length_a   1.000
_cell.length_b   1.000
_cell.length_c   1.000
_cell.angle_alpha   90.00
_cell.angle_beta   90.00
_cell.angle_gamma   90.00
#
_symmetry.space_group_name_H-M   'P 1'
#
loop_
_entity.id
_entity.type
_entity.pdbx_description
1 polymer ?
#
loop_
_entity_poly.entity_id
_entity_poly.type
_entity_poly.pdbx_seq_one_letter_code
_entity_poly.pdbx_strand_id
1 'polypeptide(L)'
;LQATFVHELTDTKQRFVATHMLVEQGTTPTAELYHALRDNACNRGVTDISALLDGAPQPQRGAWDTGYELHRIGDAVSSRSIHAAVYDALRLCHAL
;
A
#
# COMPACT_ATOMS: atom_id res chain seq x y z
N LEU A 1 17.66 27.41 7.08
CA LEU A 1 16.35 26.86 7.50
C LEU A 1 16.41 26.53 9.00
N GLN A 2 15.28 26.55 9.73
CA GLN A 2 15.23 26.20 11.16
C GLN A 2 14.12 25.17 11.42
N ALA A 3 14.45 24.08 12.12
CA ALA A 3 13.52 23.04 12.55
C ALA A 3 13.33 23.13 14.07
N THR A 4 12.10 22.93 14.55
CA THR A 4 11.78 22.86 15.98
C THR A 4 11.22 21.48 16.28
N PHE A 5 11.84 20.78 17.20
CA PHE A 5 11.39 19.48 17.70
C PHE A 5 10.78 19.67 19.09
N VAL A 6 9.67 19.00 19.36
CA VAL A 6 9.00 19.01 20.66
C VAL A 6 9.13 17.61 21.25
N HIS A 7 9.59 17.53 22.49
CA HIS A 7 9.63 16.27 23.22
C HIS A 7 8.23 15.93 23.74
N GLU A 8 7.55 14.95 23.15
CA GLU A 8 6.15 14.57 23.44
C GLU A 8 5.83 14.35 24.93
N LEU A 9 6.80 13.88 25.74
CA LEU A 9 6.58 13.66 27.18
C LEU A 9 6.76 14.92 28.05
N THR A 10 7.57 15.89 27.61
CA THR A 10 8.04 17.00 28.48
C THR A 10 7.74 18.39 27.91
N ASP A 11 7.18 18.45 26.70
CA ASP A 11 6.96 19.67 25.90
C ASP A 11 8.22 20.51 25.65
N THR A 12 9.40 19.96 25.95
CA THR A 12 10.67 20.66 25.78
C THR A 12 10.92 20.88 24.29
N LYS A 13 11.25 22.13 23.93
CA LYS A 13 11.50 22.54 22.55
C LYS A 13 13.00 22.59 22.27
N GLN A 14 13.43 21.94 21.18
CA GLN A 14 14.80 22.02 20.67
C GLN A 14 14.78 22.63 19.27
N ARG A 15 15.77 23.48 18.96
CA ARG A 15 15.88 24.19 17.68
C ARG A 15 17.18 23.80 16.98
N PHE A 16 17.09 23.45 15.69
CA PHE A 16 18.24 23.12 14.85
C PHE A 16 18.27 24.02 13.62
N VAL A 17 19.45 24.56 13.32
CA VAL A 17 19.69 25.40 12.14
C VAL A 17 20.51 24.59 11.14
N ALA A 18 20.02 24.51 9.90
CA ALA A 18 20.68 23.80 8.81
C ALA A 18 20.53 24.55 7.49
N THR A 19 21.45 24.28 6.55
CA THR A 19 21.37 24.80 5.18
C THR A 19 20.25 24.12 4.39
N HIS A 20 20.02 22.83 4.65
CA HIS A 20 18.99 22.02 3.99
C HIS A 20 18.18 21.25 5.03
N MET A 21 16.90 21.02 4.74
CA MET A 21 15.99 20.20 5.54
C MET A 21 15.23 19.27 4.61
N LEU A 22 15.33 17.97 4.85
CA LEU A 22 14.50 16.96 4.22
C LEU A 22 13.47 16.50 5.26
N VAL A 23 12.20 16.57 4.88
CA VAL A 23 11.09 16.12 5.72
C VAL A 23 10.44 14.94 5.01
N GLU A 24 10.51 13.78 5.63
CA GLU A 24 9.87 12.54 5.16
C GLU A 24 8.77 12.21 6.19
N GLN A 25 7.53 12.09 5.72
CA GLN A 25 6.33 11.86 6.55
C GLN A 25 5.58 10.62 6.07
N GLY A 26 6.31 9.63 5.56
CA GLY A 26 5.72 8.48 4.89
C GLY A 26 5.02 8.86 3.59
N THR A 27 4.31 7.86 3.05
CA THR A 27 3.47 7.99 1.87
C THR A 27 2.02 7.70 2.25
N THR A 28 1.09 8.51 1.73
CA THR A 28 -0.34 8.22 1.82
C THR A 28 -0.78 7.58 0.51
N PRO A 29 -1.35 6.37 0.53
CA PRO A 29 -1.86 5.75 -0.70
C PRO A 29 -2.99 6.57 -1.32
N THR A 30 -2.96 6.75 -2.64
CA THR A 30 -4.10 7.28 -3.42
C THR A 30 -5.22 6.25 -3.43
N ALA A 31 -6.17 6.36 -2.50
CA ALA A 31 -7.16 5.33 -2.21
C ALA A 31 -8.52 5.57 -2.88
N GLU A 32 -8.75 6.75 -3.47
CA GLU A 32 -10.05 7.18 -3.98
C GLU A 32 -10.59 6.24 -5.05
N LEU A 33 -9.76 5.93 -6.06
CA LEU A 33 -10.14 5.02 -7.14
C LEU A 33 -10.38 3.59 -6.62
N TYR A 34 -9.53 3.12 -5.70
CA TYR A 34 -9.71 1.80 -5.10
C TYR A 34 -11.05 1.70 -4.39
N HIS A 35 -11.41 2.68 -3.56
CA HIS A 35 -12.69 2.72 -2.86
C HIS A 35 -13.88 2.82 -3.82
N ALA A 36 -13.77 3.58 -4.90
CA ALA A 36 -14.82 3.68 -5.91
C ALA A 36 -15.06 2.35 -6.65
N LEU A 37 -14.03 1.52 -6.82
CA LEU A 37 -14.10 0.25 -7.57
C LEU A 37 -14.36 -0.97 -6.69
N ARG A 38 -14.02 -0.93 -5.40
CA ARG A 38 -13.98 -2.10 -4.51
C ARG A 38 -15.29 -2.86 -4.46
N ASP A 39 -16.40 -2.14 -4.26
CA ASP A 39 -17.69 -2.79 -4.00
C ASP A 39 -18.30 -3.43 -5.26
N ASN A 40 -17.80 -3.06 -6.45
CA ASN A 40 -18.18 -3.62 -7.75
C ASN A 40 -17.22 -4.73 -8.25
N ALA A 41 -16.07 -4.93 -7.60
CA ALA A 41 -15.13 -5.98 -7.97
C ALA A 41 -15.63 -7.35 -7.47
N CYS A 42 -15.43 -8.41 -8.26
CA CYS A 42 -15.90 -9.75 -7.90
C CYS A 42 -15.24 -10.27 -6.62
N ASN A 43 -13.98 -9.88 -6.36
CA ASN A 43 -13.23 -10.22 -5.17
C ASN A 43 -13.38 -9.20 -4.02
N ARG A 44 -14.19 -8.14 -4.19
CA ARG A 44 -14.35 -7.04 -3.21
C ARG A 44 -13.04 -6.42 -2.73
N GLY A 45 -12.00 -6.45 -3.56
CA GLY A 45 -10.68 -5.94 -3.19
C GLY A 45 -9.86 -6.85 -2.28
N VAL A 46 -10.28 -8.10 -2.06
CA VAL A 46 -9.58 -9.09 -1.24
C VAL A 46 -8.53 -9.82 -2.08
N THR A 47 -7.28 -9.76 -1.64
CA THR A 47 -6.18 -10.59 -2.14
C THR A 47 -5.86 -11.65 -1.09
N ASP A 48 -5.83 -12.91 -1.48
CA ASP A 48 -5.35 -14.00 -0.65
C ASP A 48 -3.82 -14.00 -0.63
N ILE A 49 -3.26 -13.59 0.51
CA ILE A 49 -1.81 -13.43 0.68
C ILE A 49 -1.11 -14.79 0.61
N SER A 50 -1.71 -15.85 1.14
CA SER A 50 -1.10 -17.19 1.10
C SER A 50 -1.00 -17.67 -0.34
N ALA A 51 -2.10 -17.62 -1.11
CA ALA A 51 -2.08 -17.98 -2.53
C ALA A 51 -1.09 -17.11 -3.32
N LEU A 52 -1.03 -15.81 -3.04
CA LEU A 52 -0.09 -14.89 -3.69
C LEU A 52 1.38 -15.27 -3.42
N LEU A 53 1.71 -15.63 -2.18
CA LEU A 53 3.06 -16.03 -1.80
C LEU A 53 3.45 -17.39 -2.39
N ASP A 54 2.50 -18.30 -2.49
CA ASP A 54 2.67 -19.64 -3.08
C ASP A 54 2.70 -19.60 -4.62
N GLY A 55 2.44 -18.44 -5.23
CA GLY A 55 2.33 -18.32 -6.69
C GLY A 55 1.12 -19.07 -7.26
N ALA A 56 0.11 -19.31 -6.42
CA ALA A 56 -1.13 -19.98 -6.78
C ALA A 56 -2.18 -18.96 -7.26
N PRO A 57 -3.12 -19.39 -8.14
CA PRO A 57 -4.23 -18.54 -8.54
C PRO A 57 -5.00 -18.00 -7.34
N GLN A 58 -5.48 -16.76 -7.45
CA GLN A 58 -6.33 -16.19 -6.41
C GLN A 58 -7.65 -16.98 -6.36
N PRO A 59 -8.12 -17.39 -5.17
CA PRO A 59 -9.32 -18.20 -5.06
C PRO A 59 -10.53 -17.37 -5.49
N GLN A 60 -11.39 -17.95 -6.35
CA GLN A 60 -12.69 -17.36 -6.64
C GLN A 60 -13.53 -17.28 -5.37
N ARG A 61 -13.79 -16.05 -4.90
CA ARG A 61 -14.57 -15.79 -3.68
C ARG A 61 -15.96 -15.26 -4.04
N GLY A 62 -16.89 -16.14 -4.43
CA GLY A 62 -18.32 -15.83 -4.49
C GLY A 62 -19.06 -16.35 -5.72
N ALA A 63 -20.39 -16.25 -5.70
CA ALA A 63 -21.32 -16.71 -6.75
C ALA A 63 -21.38 -15.83 -8.01
N TRP A 64 -20.47 -14.85 -8.12
CA TRP A 64 -20.43 -13.87 -9.20
C TRP A 64 -19.23 -14.18 -10.09
N ASP A 65 -19.41 -15.17 -10.97
CA ASP A 65 -18.42 -15.63 -11.97
C ASP A 65 -18.10 -14.58 -13.07
N THR A 66 -18.59 -13.36 -12.90
CA THR A 66 -18.57 -12.31 -13.92
C THR A 66 -18.15 -10.99 -13.31
N GLY A 67 -17.03 -10.43 -13.75
CA GLY A 67 -16.53 -9.14 -13.28
C GLY A 67 -15.00 -9.07 -13.31
N TYR A 68 -14.46 -7.92 -12.91
CA TYR A 68 -13.03 -7.73 -12.74
C TYR A 68 -12.61 -8.01 -11.29
N GLU A 69 -11.39 -8.54 -11.13
CA GLU A 69 -10.72 -8.59 -9.84
C GLU A 69 -9.99 -7.27 -9.55
N LEU A 70 -9.98 -6.86 -8.29
CA LEU A 70 -9.29 -5.66 -7.83
C LEU A 70 -8.26 -6.05 -6.77
N HIS A 71 -6.99 -5.79 -7.03
CA HIS A 71 -5.89 -6.07 -6.10
C HIS A 71 -5.10 -4.80 -5.79
N ARG A 72 -4.68 -4.65 -4.53
CA ARG A 72 -3.69 -3.65 -4.12
C ARG A 72 -2.33 -4.31 -4.04
N ILE A 73 -1.31 -3.65 -4.57
CA ILE A 73 0.08 -4.11 -4.57
C ILE A 73 1.04 -2.95 -4.26
N GLY A 74 2.25 -3.26 -3.81
CA GLY A 74 3.27 -2.24 -3.55
C GLY A 74 2.83 -1.20 -2.53
N ASP A 75 3.05 0.08 -2.82
CA ASP A 75 2.78 1.19 -1.91
C ASP A 75 1.29 1.36 -1.56
N ALA A 76 0.37 0.80 -2.38
CA ALA A 76 -1.05 0.74 -2.04
C ALA A 76 -1.37 -0.20 -0.85
N VAL A 77 -0.42 -1.06 -0.48
CA VAL A 77 -0.49 -1.95 0.69
C VAL A 77 0.50 -1.50 1.76
N SER A 78 1.73 -1.20 1.36
CA SER A 78 2.83 -0.88 2.28
C SER A 78 4.01 -0.25 1.52
N SER A 79 4.53 0.87 2.01
CA SER A 79 5.69 1.56 1.43
C SER A 79 7.00 0.83 1.79
N ARG A 80 7.31 -0.25 1.08
CA ARG A 80 8.48 -1.13 1.36
C ARG A 80 9.64 -0.92 0.37
N SER A 81 9.47 -1.22 -0.92
CA SER A 81 10.44 -0.93 -1.99
C SER A 81 9.88 -1.22 -3.39
N ILE A 82 10.53 -0.68 -4.43
CA ILE A 82 10.18 -0.97 -5.84
C ILE A 82 10.25 -2.47 -6.15
N HIS A 83 11.28 -3.16 -5.64
CA HIS A 83 11.44 -4.60 -5.87
C HIS A 83 10.25 -5.39 -5.30
N ALA A 84 9.76 -5.03 -4.11
CA ALA A 84 8.59 -5.66 -3.53
C ALA A 84 7.32 -5.43 -4.38
N ALA A 85 7.10 -4.19 -4.83
CA ALA A 85 5.94 -3.85 -5.67
C ALA A 85 5.94 -4.62 -7.01
N VAL A 86 7.10 -4.73 -7.65
CA VAL A 86 7.26 -5.52 -8.90
C VAL A 86 6.99 -7.00 -8.63
N TYR A 87 7.45 -7.53 -7.49
CA TYR A 87 7.27 -8.93 -7.17
C TYR A 87 5.81 -9.27 -6.79
N ASP A 88 5.09 -8.36 -6.16
CA ASP A 88 3.64 -8.48 -5.95
C ASP A 88 2.90 -8.56 -7.30
N ALA A 89 3.23 -7.67 -8.25
CA ALA A 89 2.65 -7.68 -9.60
C ALA A 89 2.95 -8.99 -10.34
N LEU A 90 4.21 -9.45 -10.29
CA LEU A 90 4.62 -10.69 -10.95
C LEU A 90 3.83 -11.88 -10.42
N ARG A 91 3.67 -12.01 -9.10
CA ARG A 91 2.95 -13.14 -8.49
C ARG A 91 1.48 -13.17 -8.88
N LEU A 92 0.83 -12.01 -8.93
CA LEU A 92 -0.54 -11.92 -9.44
C LEU A 92 -0.57 -12.31 -10.92
N CYS A 93 0.18 -11.63 -11.77
CA CYS A 93 0.12 -11.82 -13.22
C CYS A 93 0.60 -13.19 -13.71
N HIS A 94 1.46 -13.88 -12.94
CA HIS A 94 1.91 -15.22 -13.28
C HIS A 94 0.86 -16.29 -13.00
N ALA A 95 0.02 -16.07 -11.99
CA ALA A 95 -0.95 -17.03 -11.50
C ALA A 95 -2.39 -16.78 -12.01
N LEU A 96 -2.59 -15.73 -12.80
CA LEU A 96 -3.85 -15.43 -13.51
C LEU A 96 -4.12 -16.42 -14.65
#